data_AF-A0A2Y9U2M0-F1
#
_entry.id   AF-A0A2Y9U2M0-F1
#
_cell.length_a   1.000
_cell.length_b   1.000
_cell.length_c   1.000
_cell.angle_alpha   90.00
_cell.angle_beta   90.00
_cell.angle_gamma   90.00
#
_symmetry.space_group_name_H-M   'P 1'
#
loop_
_entity.id
_entity.type
_entity.pdbx_description
1 polymer ?
#
loop_
_entity_poly.entity_id
_entity_poly.type
_entity_poly.pdbx_seq_one_letter_code
_entity_poly.pdbx_strand_id
1 'polypeptide(L)'
;MGGTGSGTPGGWGPQDEENARNREQQQNRVDELSKIYDKNSPSQELTIDGQTIRQGSGGNRYTTRIFDSQNLTDSQIYNYAEQLAGQPLTKVKDGIYITKLEDGTAITLRNVSSSADKTGARWTVEIRNSPHLSQIENGLGRNAEIKFR
;
A
#
# COMPACT_ATOMS: atom_id res chain seq x y z
N MET A 1 -12.83 0.56 -47.38
CA MET A 1 -11.97 1.37 -46.49
C MET A 1 -12.88 2.26 -45.64
N GLY A 2 -12.68 2.29 -44.33
CA GLY A 2 -13.42 3.20 -43.43
C GLY A 2 -13.75 2.54 -42.09
N GLY A 3 -12.73 2.30 -41.26
CA GLY A 3 -12.92 1.91 -39.87
C GLY A 3 -13.34 3.13 -39.05
N THR A 4 -14.52 3.08 -38.45
CA THR A 4 -15.05 4.09 -37.54
C THR A 4 -14.21 4.12 -36.27
N GLY A 5 -13.43 5.20 -36.10
CA GLY A 5 -12.80 5.53 -34.84
C GLY A 5 -13.88 5.94 -33.84
N SER A 6 -14.13 5.08 -32.86
CA SER A 6 -14.97 5.37 -31.70
C SER A 6 -14.26 6.38 -30.80
N GLY A 7 -14.22 7.64 -31.21
CA GLY A 7 -13.83 8.74 -30.34
C GLY A 7 -14.94 8.99 -29.34
N THR A 8 -14.72 8.64 -28.08
CA THR A 8 -15.56 9.06 -26.95
C THR A 8 -15.56 10.60 -26.87
N PRO A 9 -16.70 11.26 -26.59
CA PRO A 9 -16.77 12.72 -26.56
C PRO A 9 -16.09 13.27 -25.30
N GLY A 10 -14.99 13.99 -25.51
CA GLY A 10 -14.14 14.56 -24.45
C GLY A 10 -12.75 13.95 -24.58
N GLY A 11 -11.76 14.76 -24.98
CA GLY A 11 -10.42 14.34 -25.40
C GLY A 11 -9.52 13.70 -24.33
N TRP A 12 -10.04 12.72 -23.60
CA TRP A 12 -9.33 11.82 -22.72
C TRP A 12 -8.72 10.71 -23.57
N GLY A 13 -7.39 10.61 -23.58
CA GLY A 13 -6.69 9.47 -24.17
C GLY A 13 -6.70 8.27 -23.22
N PRO A 14 -6.42 7.05 -23.71
CA PRO A 14 -6.29 5.85 -22.85
C PRO A 14 -5.31 6.01 -21.68
N GLN A 15 -4.28 6.84 -21.87
CA GLN A 15 -3.30 7.17 -20.83
C GLN A 15 -3.88 8.05 -19.73
N ASP A 16 -4.78 8.97 -20.07
CA ASP A 16 -5.43 9.84 -19.09
C ASP A 16 -6.41 9.03 -18.23
N GLU A 17 -7.11 8.06 -18.85
CA GLU A 17 -7.97 7.11 -18.13
C GLU A 17 -7.18 6.22 -17.15
N GLU A 18 -6.05 5.66 -17.59
CA GLU A 18 -5.18 4.83 -16.74
C GLU A 18 -4.62 5.64 -15.56
N ASN A 19 -4.16 6.85 -15.81
CA ASN A 19 -3.69 7.76 -14.77
C ASN A 19 -4.79 8.12 -13.76
N ALA A 20 -6.03 8.30 -14.21
CA ALA A 20 -7.15 8.55 -13.32
C ALA A 20 -7.47 7.34 -12.43
N ARG A 21 -7.48 6.13 -13.00
CA ARG A 21 -7.71 4.87 -12.26
C ARG A 21 -6.62 4.62 -11.22
N ASN A 22 -5.35 4.82 -11.58
CA ASN A 22 -4.23 4.64 -10.65
C ASN A 22 -4.31 5.62 -9.47
N ARG A 23 -4.69 6.88 -9.72
CA ARG A 23 -4.92 7.87 -8.65
C ARG A 23 -6.07 7.49 -7.74
N GLU A 24 -7.20 7.07 -8.30
CA GLU A 24 -8.35 6.62 -7.51
C GLU A 24 -7.99 5.42 -6.63
N GLN A 25 -7.28 4.44 -7.21
CA GLN A 25 -6.84 3.26 -6.48
C GLN A 25 -5.83 3.61 -5.38
N GLN A 26 -4.90 4.53 -5.63
CA GLN A 26 -3.98 5.04 -4.63
C GLN A 26 -4.72 5.72 -3.48
N GLN A 27 -5.69 6.58 -3.79
CA GLN A 27 -6.48 7.27 -2.76
C GLN A 27 -7.24 6.27 -1.88
N ASN A 28 -7.85 5.25 -2.48
CA ASN A 28 -8.54 4.19 -1.74
C ASN A 28 -7.59 3.46 -0.76
N ARG A 29 -6.33 3.23 -1.16
CA ARG A 29 -5.31 2.61 -0.29
C ARG A 29 -4.85 3.53 0.82
N VAL A 30 -4.69 4.83 0.54
CA VAL A 30 -4.36 5.85 1.57
C VAL A 30 -5.50 6.00 2.59
N ASP A 31 -6.75 5.95 2.15
CA ASP A 31 -7.91 6.00 3.04
C ASP A 31 -8.01 4.74 3.91
N GLU A 32 -7.73 3.56 3.34
CA GLU A 32 -7.64 2.31 4.07
C GLU A 32 -6.53 2.34 5.13
N LEU A 33 -5.34 2.88 4.79
CA LEU A 33 -4.28 3.13 5.77
C LEU A 33 -4.76 4.04 6.91
N SER A 34 -5.47 5.11 6.58
CA SER A 34 -5.99 6.05 7.58
C SER A 34 -6.89 5.35 8.59
N LYS A 35 -7.74 4.42 8.14
CA LYS A 35 -8.61 3.61 9.02
C LYS A 35 -7.82 2.62 9.88
N ILE A 36 -6.80 1.96 9.32
CA ILE A 36 -5.95 1.00 10.06
C ILE A 36 -5.15 1.68 11.19
N TYR A 37 -4.82 2.96 11.00
CA TYR A 37 -3.97 3.73 11.90
C TYR A 37 -4.72 4.74 12.77
N ASP A 38 -6.03 4.89 12.62
CA ASP A 38 -6.89 5.65 13.54
C ASP A 38 -6.72 5.12 14.99
N LYS A 39 -6.33 5.95 15.96
CA LYS A 39 -6.10 5.49 17.34
C LYS A 39 -7.40 5.34 18.12
N ASN A 40 -8.48 6.01 17.70
CA ASN A 40 -9.78 5.97 18.36
C ASN A 40 -10.53 4.71 17.96
N SER A 41 -10.46 4.34 16.68
CA SER A 41 -11.14 3.16 16.16
C SER A 41 -10.34 2.51 15.02
N PRO A 42 -9.18 1.88 15.31
CA PRO A 42 -8.36 1.26 14.28
C PRO A 42 -9.09 0.09 13.63
N SER A 43 -9.15 0.07 12.30
CA SER A 43 -9.57 -1.12 11.56
C SER A 43 -8.63 -2.28 11.86
N GLN A 44 -9.22 -3.43 12.17
CA GLN A 44 -8.49 -4.70 12.31
C GLN A 44 -8.53 -5.53 11.03
N GLU A 45 -9.10 -4.99 9.96
CA GLU A 45 -9.28 -5.68 8.68
C GLU A 45 -8.63 -4.88 7.54
N LEU A 46 -8.05 -5.61 6.59
CA LEU A 46 -7.46 -5.10 5.35
C LEU A 46 -7.97 -5.94 4.18
N THR A 47 -8.38 -5.31 3.07
CA THR A 47 -8.90 -6.04 1.91
C THR A 47 -7.98 -5.88 0.70
N ILE A 48 -7.43 -7.00 0.24
CA ILE A 48 -6.54 -7.10 -0.93
C ILE A 48 -7.17 -8.05 -1.94
N ASP A 49 -7.41 -7.57 -3.16
CA ASP A 49 -7.98 -8.34 -4.28
C ASP A 49 -9.21 -9.18 -3.89
N GLY A 50 -10.13 -8.60 -3.12
CA GLY A 50 -11.36 -9.24 -2.66
C GLY A 50 -11.19 -10.19 -1.47
N GLN A 51 -9.96 -10.39 -0.97
CA GLN A 51 -9.69 -11.17 0.23
C GLN A 51 -9.47 -10.26 1.42
N THR A 52 -10.28 -10.45 2.46
CA THR A 52 -10.12 -9.75 3.73
C THR A 52 -9.19 -10.55 4.64
N ILE A 53 -8.17 -9.87 5.17
CA ILE A 53 -7.25 -10.40 6.17
C ILE A 53 -7.43 -9.65 7.49
N ARG A 54 -7.13 -10.31 8.60
CA ARG A 54 -7.31 -9.75 9.95
C ARG A 54 -5.98 -9.47 10.61
N GLN A 55 -5.98 -8.45 11.47
CA GLN A 55 -4.82 -8.08 12.25
C GLN A 55 -4.49 -9.20 13.25
N GLY A 56 -3.25 -9.68 13.20
CA GLY A 56 -2.69 -10.65 14.11
C GLY A 56 -2.12 -10.01 15.38
N SER A 57 -1.65 -10.86 16.29
CA SER A 57 -0.92 -10.46 17.50
C SER A 57 0.52 -10.00 17.20
N GLY A 58 1.08 -9.16 18.09
CA GLY A 58 2.51 -8.78 18.05
C GLY A 58 2.84 -7.46 17.35
N GLY A 59 1.85 -6.79 16.76
CA GLY A 59 2.01 -5.41 16.30
C GLY A 59 2.19 -4.44 17.48
N ASN A 60 2.69 -3.24 17.21
CA ASN A 60 2.71 -2.17 18.20
C ASN A 60 1.51 -1.23 17.99
N ARG A 61 1.10 -0.51 19.03
CA ARG A 61 -0.07 0.39 18.94
C ARG A 61 0.16 1.55 17.97
N TYR A 62 1.41 1.90 17.69
CA TYR A 62 1.79 3.19 17.11
C TYR A 62 2.06 3.15 15.61
N THR A 63 2.97 2.30 15.14
CA THR A 63 3.50 2.33 13.77
C THR A 63 3.47 0.99 13.05
N THR A 64 3.34 -0.13 13.76
CA THR A 64 3.47 -1.47 13.15
C THR A 64 2.18 -2.26 13.28
N ARG A 65 1.57 -2.61 12.15
CA ARG A 65 0.41 -3.49 12.04
C ARG A 65 0.83 -4.81 11.41
N ILE A 66 0.36 -5.92 11.97
CA ILE A 66 0.67 -7.26 11.49
C ILE A 66 -0.64 -7.90 11.07
N PHE A 67 -0.73 -8.43 9.84
CA PHE A 67 -1.92 -9.09 9.32
C PHE A 67 -1.64 -10.54 8.95
N ASP A 68 -2.64 -11.39 9.19
CA ASP A 68 -2.62 -12.83 8.92
C ASP A 68 -2.93 -13.05 7.45
N SER A 69 -1.90 -13.30 6.67
CA SER A 69 -1.93 -13.22 5.21
C SER A 69 -1.84 -14.58 4.53
N GLN A 70 -2.01 -15.71 5.24
CA GLN A 70 -1.75 -17.04 4.68
C GLN A 70 -2.64 -17.38 3.47
N ASN A 71 -3.76 -16.67 3.30
CA ASN A 71 -4.65 -16.78 2.15
C ASN A 71 -4.26 -15.90 0.94
N LEU A 72 -3.26 -15.02 1.07
CA LEU A 72 -2.76 -14.15 0.01
C LEU A 72 -1.52 -14.75 -0.67
N THR A 73 -1.39 -14.53 -1.96
CA THR A 73 -0.15 -14.76 -2.71
C THR A 73 0.84 -13.60 -2.52
N ASP A 74 2.13 -13.86 -2.78
CA ASP A 74 3.15 -12.81 -2.77
C ASP A 74 2.86 -11.72 -3.83
N SER A 75 2.29 -12.11 -4.97
CA SER A 75 1.89 -11.18 -6.04
C SER A 75 0.79 -10.21 -5.57
N GLN A 76 -0.19 -10.69 -4.80
CA GLN A 76 -1.24 -9.81 -4.24
C GLN A 76 -0.68 -8.79 -3.25
N ILE A 77 0.30 -9.19 -2.42
CA ILE A 77 0.98 -8.26 -1.51
C ILE A 77 1.82 -7.24 -2.29
N TYR A 78 2.50 -7.70 -3.34
CA TYR A 78 3.25 -6.83 -4.24
C TYR A 78 2.35 -5.79 -4.92
N ASN A 79 1.24 -6.25 -5.52
CA ASN A 79 0.25 -5.38 -6.16
C ASN A 79 -0.35 -4.39 -5.17
N TYR A 80 -0.67 -4.81 -3.94
CA TYR A 80 -1.12 -3.90 -2.90
C TYR A 80 -0.12 -2.76 -2.63
N ALA A 81 1.19 -3.05 -2.61
CA ALA A 81 2.23 -2.04 -2.42
C ALA A 81 2.33 -1.06 -3.60
N GLU A 82 2.17 -1.53 -4.84
CA GLU A 82 2.11 -0.66 -6.04
C GLU A 82 0.84 0.19 -6.07
N GLN A 83 -0.31 -0.39 -5.71
CA GLN A 83 -1.56 0.34 -5.58
C GLN A 83 -1.43 1.46 -4.55
N LEU A 84 -0.81 1.18 -3.39
CA LEU A 84 -0.54 2.18 -2.36
C LEU A 84 0.41 3.28 -2.85
N ALA A 85 1.38 2.93 -3.69
CA ALA A 85 2.28 3.90 -4.30
C ALA A 85 1.63 4.72 -5.43
N GLY A 86 0.55 4.23 -6.03
CA GLY A 86 -0.03 4.80 -7.26
C GLY A 86 0.88 4.68 -8.48
N GLN A 87 1.98 3.93 -8.38
CA GLN A 87 2.99 3.76 -9.42
C GLN A 87 3.80 2.48 -9.20
N PRO A 88 4.48 1.96 -10.23
CA PRO A 88 5.31 0.77 -10.10
C PRO A 88 6.45 0.91 -9.08
N LEU A 89 6.80 -0.20 -8.42
CA LEU A 89 7.98 -0.25 -7.56
C LEU A 89 9.22 -0.64 -8.37
N THR A 90 10.37 -0.05 -8.03
CA THR A 90 11.67 -0.41 -8.62
C THR A 90 12.34 -1.49 -7.78
N LYS A 91 12.68 -2.63 -8.39
CA LYS A 91 13.48 -3.67 -7.75
C LYS A 91 14.92 -3.19 -7.58
N VAL A 92 15.41 -3.11 -6.35
CA VAL A 92 16.81 -2.75 -6.05
C VAL A 92 17.66 -3.93 -5.59
N LYS A 93 16.99 -4.97 -5.08
CA LYS A 93 17.59 -6.26 -4.73
C LYS A 93 16.52 -7.33 -4.80
N ASP A 94 16.92 -8.59 -4.89
CA ASP A 94 16.00 -9.70 -4.67
C ASP A 94 15.25 -9.54 -3.35
N GLY A 95 13.91 -9.51 -3.46
CA GLY A 95 13.03 -9.33 -2.32
C GLY A 95 12.98 -7.90 -1.74
N ILE A 96 13.53 -6.88 -2.42
CA ILE A 96 13.45 -5.46 -2.00
C ILE A 96 13.07 -4.57 -3.19
N TYR A 97 11.95 -3.89 -3.04
CA TYR A 97 11.36 -3.00 -4.04
C TYR A 97 11.05 -1.66 -3.39
N ILE A 98 11.36 -0.57 -4.09
CA ILE A 98 11.23 0.78 -3.54
C ILE A 98 10.57 1.73 -4.52
N THR A 99 9.99 2.79 -3.98
CA THR A 99 9.67 3.98 -4.76
C THR A 99 9.68 5.22 -3.86
N LYS A 100 9.84 6.40 -4.48
CA LYS A 100 9.74 7.69 -3.81
C LYS A 100 8.76 8.56 -4.59
N LEU A 101 7.74 9.05 -3.89
CA LEU A 101 6.70 9.91 -4.45
C LEU A 101 7.16 11.38 -4.42
N GLU A 102 6.49 12.23 -5.21
CA GLU A 102 6.79 13.66 -5.31
C GLU A 102 6.62 14.40 -3.97
N ASP A 103 5.67 13.96 -3.14
CA ASP A 103 5.41 14.50 -1.80
C ASP A 103 6.49 14.14 -0.76
N GLY A 104 7.50 13.36 -1.17
CA GLY A 104 8.60 12.90 -0.32
C GLY A 104 8.36 11.56 0.37
N THR A 105 7.16 10.98 0.23
CA THR A 105 6.84 9.64 0.74
C THR A 105 7.75 8.61 0.12
N ALA A 106 8.39 7.77 0.94
CA ALA A 106 9.15 6.62 0.50
C ALA A 106 8.41 5.33 0.87
N ILE A 107 8.18 4.46 -0.10
CA ILE A 107 7.56 3.14 0.10
C ILE A 107 8.60 2.08 -0.19
N THR A 108 8.74 1.11 0.72
CA THR A 108 9.61 -0.05 0.57
C THR A 108 8.82 -1.32 0.83
N LEU A 109 8.75 -2.21 -0.16
CA LEU A 109 8.30 -3.58 0.00
C LEU A 109 9.52 -4.48 0.17
N ARG A 110 9.56 -5.28 1.24
CA ARG A 110 10.67 -6.20 1.50
C ARG A 110 10.25 -7.53 2.11
N ASN A 111 10.91 -8.62 1.71
CA ASN A 111 10.78 -9.93 2.35
C ASN A 111 11.90 -10.22 3.38
N VAL A 112 12.72 -9.22 3.69
CA VAL A 112 13.75 -9.26 4.74
C VAL A 112 13.44 -8.22 5.81
N SER A 113 13.46 -8.62 7.07
CA SER A 113 13.21 -7.73 8.22
C SER A 113 13.98 -8.22 9.44
N SER A 114 14.62 -7.32 10.18
CA SER A 114 15.27 -7.66 11.45
C SER A 114 14.28 -8.15 12.53
N SER A 115 12.98 -7.86 12.33
CA SER A 115 11.91 -8.35 13.21
C SER A 115 11.24 -9.62 12.69
N ALA A 116 11.68 -10.21 11.56
CA ALA A 116 10.95 -11.30 10.90
C ALA A 116 10.71 -12.49 11.85
N ASP A 117 11.72 -12.91 12.61
CA ASP A 117 11.61 -14.02 13.57
C ASP A 117 10.60 -13.73 14.69
N LYS A 118 10.41 -12.46 15.05
CA LYS A 118 9.45 -12.05 16.10
C LYS A 118 8.03 -11.89 15.57
N THR A 119 7.89 -11.45 14.32
CA THR A 119 6.59 -11.12 13.73
C THR A 119 6.03 -12.21 12.82
N GLY A 120 6.85 -13.19 12.43
CA GLY A 120 6.51 -14.20 11.42
C GLY A 120 6.30 -13.62 10.02
N ALA A 121 6.76 -12.38 9.77
CA ALA A 121 6.40 -11.64 8.58
C ALA A 121 7.18 -12.15 7.36
N ARG A 122 6.46 -12.58 6.31
CA ARG A 122 7.03 -12.93 5.01
C ARG A 122 7.25 -11.71 4.12
N TRP A 123 6.45 -10.66 4.29
CA TRP A 123 6.59 -9.37 3.60
C TRP A 123 6.31 -8.21 4.54
N THR A 124 7.00 -7.09 4.34
CA THR A 124 6.77 -5.82 5.03
C THR A 124 6.66 -4.71 4.01
N VAL A 125 5.56 -3.95 4.06
CA VAL A 125 5.42 -2.65 3.42
C VAL A 125 5.74 -1.58 4.46
N GLU A 126 6.80 -0.83 4.22
CA GLU A 126 7.18 0.31 5.05
C GLU A 126 6.93 1.60 4.27
N ILE A 127 6.26 2.55 4.94
CA ILE A 127 5.95 3.88 4.43
C ILE A 127 6.70 4.87 5.32
N ARG A 128 7.53 5.72 4.74
CA ARG A 128 8.31 6.73 5.48
C ARG A 128 8.09 8.12 4.92
N ASN A 129 8.29 9.12 5.77
CA ASN A 129 8.20 10.54 5.44
C ASN A 129 6.86 10.95 4.82
N SER A 130 5.78 10.20 5.06
CA SER A 130 4.50 10.50 4.44
C SER A 130 3.82 11.70 5.11
N PRO A 131 3.49 12.77 4.37
CA PRO A 131 2.69 13.88 4.87
C PRO A 131 1.30 13.41 5.34
N HIS A 132 0.69 12.48 4.62
CA HIS A 132 -0.60 11.87 4.99
C HIS A 132 -0.53 11.19 6.36
N LEU A 133 0.51 10.39 6.63
CA LEU A 133 0.69 9.77 7.95
C LEU A 133 0.94 10.78 9.07
N SER A 134 1.52 11.95 8.78
CA SER A 134 1.65 13.00 9.80
C SER A 134 0.33 13.69 10.16
N GLN A 135 -0.65 13.63 9.25
CA GLN A 135 -1.99 14.18 9.49
C GLN A 135 -2.86 13.20 10.30
N ILE A 136 -2.48 11.92 10.36
CA ILE A 136 -3.16 10.89 11.17
C ILE A 136 -2.65 10.99 12.62
N GLU A 137 -3.59 11.36 13.51
CA GLU A 137 -3.53 11.48 14.98
C GLU A 137 -2.14 11.54 15.64
N ASN A 138 -1.77 12.71 16.17
CA ASN A 138 -0.51 12.99 16.89
C ASN A 138 0.77 12.60 16.13
N GLY A 139 0.65 12.41 14.81
CA GLY A 139 1.73 12.03 13.94
C GLY A 139 2.20 10.62 14.25
N LEU A 140 1.95 9.69 13.33
CA LEU A 140 2.59 8.37 13.29
C LEU A 140 4.14 8.42 13.18
N GLY A 141 4.77 9.56 13.51
CA GLY A 141 6.18 9.84 13.27
C GLY A 141 6.50 9.91 11.77
N ARG A 142 5.49 10.12 10.91
CA ARG A 142 5.56 10.02 9.44
C ARG A 142 5.88 8.62 8.90
N ASN A 143 5.89 7.60 9.76
CA ASN A 143 6.35 6.26 9.42
C ASN A 143 5.32 5.20 9.80
N ALA A 144 5.06 4.26 8.92
CA ALA A 144 4.17 3.12 9.16
C ALA A 144 4.79 1.83 8.60
N GLU A 145 4.46 0.71 9.22
CA GLU A 145 4.83 -0.63 8.75
C GLU A 145 3.60 -1.55 8.76
N ILE A 146 3.27 -2.10 7.60
CA ILE A 146 2.33 -3.21 7.47
C ILE A 146 3.14 -4.47 7.22
N LYS A 147 2.99 -5.46 8.11
CA LYS A 147 3.65 -6.76 8.01
C LYS A 147 2.62 -7.83 7.67
N PHE A 148 2.96 -8.67 6.70
CA PHE A 148 2.16 -9.81 6.26
C PHE A 148 2.81 -11.08 6.79
N ARG A 149 2.15 -11.77 7.74
CA ARG A 149 2.59 -13.06 8.30
C ARG A 149 1.82 -14.22 7.71
#